data_AF-A0A495YG04-F1
#
_entry.id   AF-A0A495YG04-F1
#
_cell.length_a   1.000
_cell.length_b   1.000
_cell.length_c   1.000
_cell.angle_alpha   90.00
_cell.angle_beta   90.00
_cell.angle_gamma   90.00
#
_symmetry.space_group_name_H-M   'P 1'
#
loop_
_entity.id
_entity.type
_entity.pdbx_description
1 polymer ?
#
loop_
_entity_poly.entity_id
_entity_poly.type
_entity_poly.pdbx_seq_one_letter_code
_entity_poly.pdbx_strand_id
1 'polypeptide(L)'
;MNHRNIVVIASSRGGLQVLRALVAGFAEDLPVPICIVQHIGRHRTMLPELLTRWGPLFASQATQGERPQAGRIYVAPPDRHMILRGGIFRLLDTAAENYARPAADPLFRSAAREYGAGVVGVVLSGDLDDGAAGLAAIRARDGYGIVQDPDECEAPSMPRSALAAAGADAVARTDELPRTIHAAVYGAPGEERGKMAEFRALDAEARIAENGLVTPELLDAIGERSALTCPSCNGVLWRMLDDRPLRYRCHTGHAFSSLSLDDAEAQKAEDAIWGAIRAVHERMIFARERQEWARRTGNAEDVAIEQARIDENERLAEVLRNAVGATMHAGEPE
;
A
#
# COMPACT_ATOMS: atom_id res chain seq x y z
N MET A 1 32.25 -13.64 10.39
CA MET A 1 31.24 -14.06 9.40
C MET A 1 30.30 -12.89 9.24
N ASN A 2 30.27 -12.25 8.06
CA ASN A 2 29.39 -11.11 7.83
C ASN A 2 27.96 -11.65 7.64
N HIS A 3 27.18 -11.66 8.71
CA HIS A 3 25.73 -11.80 8.59
C HIS A 3 25.16 -10.50 8.01
N ARG A 4 24.01 -10.59 7.34
CA ARG A 4 23.23 -9.40 6.97
C ARG A 4 22.81 -8.64 8.23
N ASN A 5 22.45 -7.37 8.10
CA ASN A 5 22.26 -6.45 9.22
C ASN A 5 20.81 -6.36 9.71
N ILE A 6 19.82 -6.59 8.83
CA ILE A 6 18.41 -6.35 9.15
C ILE A 6 17.47 -7.17 8.25
N VAL A 7 16.34 -7.59 8.82
CA VAL A 7 15.21 -8.15 8.07
C VAL A 7 14.05 -7.13 8.08
N VAL A 8 13.49 -6.83 6.90
CA VAL A 8 12.29 -6.00 6.74
C VAL A 8 11.18 -6.82 6.08
N ILE A 9 9.97 -6.78 6.62
CA ILE A 9 8.85 -7.65 6.22
C ILE A 9 7.62 -6.81 5.90
N ALA A 10 6.98 -7.07 4.76
CA ALA A 10 5.72 -6.49 4.32
C ALA A 10 4.60 -7.54 4.40
N SER A 11 3.45 -7.15 4.93
CA SER A 11 2.28 -8.03 5.10
C SER A 11 0.97 -7.24 5.10
N SER A 12 -0.09 -7.84 4.54
CA SER A 12 -1.42 -7.23 4.53
C SER A 12 -2.51 -8.30 4.77
N ARG A 13 -3.54 -8.40 3.91
CA ARG A 13 -4.58 -9.44 3.98
C ARG A 13 -3.98 -10.84 3.88
N GLY A 14 -4.41 -11.75 4.75
CA GLY A 14 -3.81 -13.09 4.91
C GLY A 14 -2.45 -13.13 5.63
N GLY A 15 -1.76 -11.99 5.78
CA GLY A 15 -0.42 -11.93 6.35
C GLY A 15 -0.33 -12.36 7.81
N LEU A 16 -1.40 -12.22 8.60
CA LEU A 16 -1.38 -12.53 10.04
C LEU A 16 -1.10 -14.02 10.33
N GLN A 17 -1.66 -14.94 9.54
CA GLN A 17 -1.42 -16.38 9.72
C GLN A 17 0.00 -16.75 9.30
N VAL A 18 0.50 -16.13 8.24
CA VAL A 18 1.87 -16.29 7.76
C VAL A 18 2.86 -15.77 8.81
N LEU A 19 2.61 -14.58 9.36
CA LEU A 19 3.41 -14.01 10.45
C LEU A 19 3.44 -14.92 11.68
N ARG A 20 2.30 -15.52 12.06
CA ARG A 20 2.24 -16.46 13.18
C ARG A 20 3.16 -17.67 12.95
N ALA A 21 3.05 -18.33 11.81
CA ALA A 21 3.90 -19.47 11.47
C ALA A 21 5.38 -19.05 11.38
N LEU A 22 5.64 -17.88 10.79
CA LEU A 22 6.97 -17.33 10.62
C LEU A 22 7.68 -17.09 11.96
N VAL A 23 7.05 -16.32 12.86
CA VAL A 23 7.69 -15.98 14.14
C VAL A 23 7.84 -17.18 15.05
N ALA A 24 6.93 -18.16 14.97
CA ALA A 24 7.04 -19.41 15.72
C ALA A 24 8.27 -20.25 15.31
N GLY A 25 8.73 -20.10 14.06
CA GLY A 25 9.89 -20.82 13.54
C GLY A 25 11.23 -20.09 13.66
N PHE A 26 11.28 -18.89 14.24
CA PHE A 26 12.55 -18.17 14.43
C PHE A 26 13.43 -18.81 15.51
N ALA A 27 14.75 -18.65 15.36
CA ALA A 27 15.70 -18.98 16.40
C ALA A 27 15.76 -17.87 17.47
N GLU A 28 15.94 -18.25 18.73
CA GLU A 28 16.06 -17.31 19.87
C GLU A 28 17.25 -16.35 19.73
N ASP A 29 18.32 -16.77 19.07
CA ASP A 29 19.60 -16.07 18.94
C ASP A 29 19.78 -15.38 17.58
N LEU A 30 18.69 -15.10 16.87
CA LEU A 30 18.75 -14.47 15.55
C LEU A 30 19.54 -13.14 15.62
N PRO A 31 20.66 -12.98 14.89
CA PRO A 31 21.65 -11.92 15.14
C PRO A 31 21.26 -10.57 14.54
N VAL A 32 19.99 -10.38 14.17
CA VAL A 32 19.49 -9.20 13.46
C VAL A 32 18.14 -8.73 14.01
N PRO A 33 17.86 -7.42 13.97
CA PRO A 33 16.52 -6.89 14.15
C PRO A 33 15.61 -7.32 13.01
N ILE A 34 14.33 -7.55 13.31
CA ILE A 34 13.26 -7.76 12.35
C ILE A 34 12.30 -6.58 12.42
N CYS A 35 12.01 -5.95 11.29
CA CYS A 35 11.09 -4.82 11.19
C CYS A 35 9.91 -5.20 10.31
N ILE A 36 8.69 -5.10 10.83
CA ILE A 36 7.47 -5.56 10.17
C ILE A 36 6.57 -4.37 9.91
N VAL A 37 6.16 -4.20 8.66
CA VAL A 37 4.99 -3.42 8.29
C VAL A 37 3.85 -4.38 8.01
N GLN A 38 2.80 -4.26 8.81
CA GLN A 38 1.50 -4.86 8.56
C GLN A 38 0.55 -3.72 8.23
N HIS A 39 -0.20 -3.82 7.14
CA HIS A 39 -1.33 -2.94 6.90
C HIS A 39 -2.35 -3.10 8.02
N ILE A 40 -2.33 -2.14 8.93
CA ILE A 40 -3.25 -1.99 10.06
C ILE A 40 -3.90 -0.62 9.90
N GLY A 41 -5.21 -0.54 10.12
CA GLY A 41 -5.91 0.75 10.16
C GLY A 41 -5.38 1.63 11.30
N ARG A 42 -6.05 2.77 11.55
CA ARG A 42 -5.61 3.78 12.54
C ARG A 42 -5.79 3.37 14.00
N HIS A 43 -6.30 2.16 14.26
CA HIS A 43 -6.61 1.71 15.61
C HIS A 43 -5.41 1.06 16.28
N ARG A 44 -5.44 1.04 17.62
CA ARG A 44 -4.44 0.33 18.42
C ARG A 44 -4.36 -1.12 17.96
N THR A 45 -3.14 -1.57 17.64
CA THR A 45 -2.86 -2.95 17.25
C THR A 45 -2.43 -3.77 18.46
N MET A 46 -2.82 -5.04 18.48
CA MET A 46 -2.32 -6.06 19.42
C MET A 46 -1.26 -6.97 18.78
N LEU A 47 -0.78 -6.61 17.58
CA LEU A 47 0.15 -7.44 16.82
C LEU A 47 1.44 -7.72 17.59
N PRO A 48 2.12 -6.75 18.24
CA PRO A 48 3.33 -7.04 19.02
C PRO A 48 3.10 -8.07 20.13
N GLU A 49 1.98 -7.96 20.86
CA GLU A 49 1.62 -8.89 21.93
C GLU A 49 1.26 -10.28 21.40
N LEU A 50 0.75 -10.38 20.17
CA LEU A 50 0.51 -11.66 19.50
C LEU A 50 1.82 -12.29 19.04
N LEU A 51 2.69 -11.53 18.35
CA LEU A 51 3.97 -12.03 17.85
C LEU A 51 4.87 -12.52 19.00
N THR A 52 4.92 -11.78 20.11
CA THR A 52 5.66 -12.19 21.32
C THR A 52 5.13 -13.49 21.93
N ARG A 53 3.82 -13.77 21.80
CA ARG A 53 3.23 -15.02 22.30
C ARG A 53 3.43 -16.20 21.35
N TRP A 54 3.60 -15.93 20.06
CA TRP A 54 3.70 -16.97 19.04
C TRP A 54 5.13 -17.45 18.80
N GLY A 55 6.13 -16.60 19.06
CA GLY A 55 7.52 -16.90 18.79
C GLY A 55 8.45 -16.61 19.96
N PRO A 56 9.74 -17.00 19.83
CA PRO A 56 10.73 -16.81 20.87
C PRO A 56 11.23 -15.36 21.00
N LEU A 57 11.07 -14.55 19.95
CA LEU A 57 11.58 -13.18 19.92
C LEU A 57 10.56 -12.20 20.48
N PHE A 58 11.03 -11.28 21.32
CA PHE A 58 10.20 -10.21 21.86
C PHE A 58 9.82 -9.21 20.77
N ALA A 59 8.53 -8.89 20.66
CA ALA A 59 8.01 -7.92 19.71
C ALA A 59 7.46 -6.67 20.41
N SER A 60 7.78 -5.50 19.87
CA SER A 60 7.24 -4.21 20.31
C SER A 60 6.90 -3.32 19.13
N GLN A 61 6.11 -2.26 19.35
CA GLN A 61 6.02 -1.19 18.36
C GLN A 61 7.35 -0.44 18.30
N ALA A 62 7.76 -0.01 17.11
CA ALA A 62 8.92 0.85 16.98
C ALA A 62 8.67 2.22 17.63
N THR A 63 9.68 2.74 18.34
CA THR A 63 9.62 4.06 18.97
C THR A 63 10.49 5.07 18.21
N GLN A 64 10.05 6.33 18.17
CA GLN A 64 10.81 7.43 17.55
C GLN A 64 12.23 7.51 18.16
N GLY A 65 13.27 7.43 17.31
CA GLY A 65 14.67 7.56 17.72
C GLY A 65 15.27 6.30 18.36
N GLU A 66 14.51 5.22 18.46
CA GLU A 66 15.03 3.95 18.98
C GLU A 66 15.98 3.28 17.97
N ARG A 67 17.07 2.69 18.46
CA ARG A 67 17.98 1.86 17.65
C ARG A 67 17.42 0.43 17.57
N PRO A 68 17.26 -0.15 16.37
CA PRO A 68 16.89 -1.55 16.22
C PRO A 68 17.95 -2.46 16.87
N GLN A 69 17.52 -3.40 17.72
CA GLN A 69 18.41 -4.37 18.38
C GLN A 69 18.24 -5.77 17.81
N ALA A 70 19.33 -6.55 17.75
CA ALA A 70 19.29 -7.95 17.37
C ALA A 70 18.37 -8.79 18.27
N GLY A 71 17.77 -9.84 17.72
CA GLY A 71 16.87 -10.73 18.47
C GLY A 71 15.53 -10.09 18.87
N ARG A 72 15.12 -9.03 18.17
CA ARG A 72 13.85 -8.32 18.46
C ARG A 72 13.05 -8.08 17.19
N ILE A 73 11.73 -8.07 17.38
CA ILE A 73 10.75 -7.74 16.35
C ILE A 73 10.19 -6.33 16.62
N TYR A 74 10.17 -5.50 15.59
CA TYR A 74 9.65 -4.15 15.63
C TYR A 74 8.50 -4.01 14.64
N VAL A 75 7.32 -3.68 15.13
CA VAL A 75 6.13 -3.46 14.30
C VAL A 75 5.94 -1.97 14.07
N ALA A 76 5.72 -1.57 12.81
CA ALA A 76 5.36 -0.19 12.50
C ALA A 76 4.08 0.22 13.24
N PRO A 77 4.07 1.39 13.92
CA PRO A 77 2.88 1.85 14.62
C PRO A 77 1.77 2.26 13.64
N PRO A 78 0.49 2.16 14.04
CA PRO A 78 -0.64 2.64 13.25
C PRO A 78 -0.48 4.11 12.85
N ASP A 79 -0.92 4.44 11.63
CA ASP A 79 -1.00 5.81 11.11
C ASP A 79 0.34 6.57 11.04
N ARG A 80 1.49 5.88 11.12
CA ARG A 80 2.82 6.48 10.92
C ARG A 80 3.71 5.60 10.08
N HIS A 81 4.41 6.17 9.10
CA HIS A 81 5.42 5.43 8.34
C HIS A 81 6.65 5.16 9.22
N MET A 82 7.14 3.93 9.22
CA MET A 82 8.37 3.54 9.89
C MET A 82 9.50 3.49 8.87
N ILE A 83 10.54 4.31 9.08
CA ILE A 83 11.74 4.32 8.23
C ILE A 83 13.01 4.20 9.07
N LEU A 84 14.13 3.88 8.42
CA LEU A 84 15.45 3.81 9.04
C LEU A 84 16.35 4.93 8.53
N ARG A 85 17.01 5.65 9.45
CA ARG A 85 17.97 6.70 9.10
C ARG A 85 18.99 6.91 10.19
N GLY A 86 20.28 6.83 9.88
CA GLY A 86 21.35 6.99 10.87
C GLY A 86 21.32 5.90 11.96
N GLY A 87 20.90 4.69 11.57
CA GLY A 87 20.76 3.52 12.45
C GLY A 87 19.68 3.64 13.54
N ILE A 88 18.70 4.53 13.39
CA ILE A 88 17.53 4.67 14.28
C ILE A 88 16.23 4.64 13.48
N PHE A 89 15.14 4.27 14.17
CA PHE A 89 13.79 4.44 13.65
C PHE A 89 13.40 5.92 13.60
N ARG A 90 12.83 6.33 12.46
CA ARG A 90 12.08 7.59 12.32
C ARG A 90 10.66 7.22 11.93
N LEU A 91 9.72 7.71 12.73
CA LEU A 91 8.29 7.57 12.54
C LEU A 91 7.78 8.89 11.94
N LEU A 92 7.20 8.81 10.75
CA LEU A 92 6.80 9.97 9.97
C LEU A 92 5.29 10.02 9.81
N ASP A 93 4.76 11.23 9.96
CA ASP A 93 3.35 11.57 9.71
C ASP A 93 3.18 12.15 8.31
N THR A 94 3.97 11.65 7.35
CA THR A 94 3.93 12.04 5.94
C THR A 94 2.73 11.41 5.23
N ALA A 95 2.43 11.89 4.02
CA ALA A 95 1.31 11.40 3.22
C ALA A 95 1.34 9.87 3.03
N ALA A 96 0.16 9.27 2.89
CA ALA A 96 0.03 7.84 2.64
C ALA A 96 0.70 7.45 1.32
N GLU A 97 1.27 6.25 1.28
CA GLU A 97 1.76 5.62 0.05
C GLU A 97 0.92 4.37 -0.20
N ASN A 98 0.46 4.16 -1.44
CA ASN A 98 -0.43 3.05 -1.80
C ASN A 98 -1.67 2.97 -0.88
N TYR A 99 -2.22 4.12 -0.49
CA TYR A 99 -3.32 4.29 0.49
C TYR A 99 -3.06 3.78 1.91
N ALA A 100 -1.84 3.33 2.20
CA ALA A 100 -1.45 2.79 3.48
C ALA A 100 -0.57 3.76 4.28
N ARG A 101 -0.78 3.73 5.60
CA ARG A 101 0.11 4.33 6.59
C ARG A 101 -0.05 3.55 7.91
N PRO A 102 0.91 2.66 8.26
CA PRO A 102 2.21 2.45 7.61
C PRO A 102 2.12 1.73 6.26
N ALA A 103 2.98 2.14 5.31
CA ALA A 103 3.30 1.39 4.10
C ALA A 103 4.71 0.77 4.22
N ALA A 104 4.95 -0.35 3.53
CA ALA A 104 6.19 -1.10 3.53
C ALA A 104 7.26 -0.49 2.63
N ASP A 105 6.87 0.11 1.49
CA ASP A 105 7.80 0.74 0.55
C ASP A 105 8.72 1.80 1.21
N PRO A 106 8.25 2.70 2.09
CA PRO A 106 9.12 3.60 2.85
C PRO A 106 10.17 2.87 3.72
N LEU A 107 9.76 1.82 4.44
CA LEU A 107 10.67 1.03 5.27
C LEU A 107 11.73 0.35 4.40
N PHE A 108 11.30 -0.28 3.32
CA PHE A 108 12.19 -1.08 2.46
C PHE A 108 13.20 -0.18 1.74
N ARG A 109 12.76 0.95 1.17
CA ARG A 109 13.65 1.92 0.50
C ARG A 109 14.66 2.53 1.47
N SER A 110 14.22 2.90 2.68
CA SER A 110 15.13 3.46 3.69
C SER A 110 16.11 2.42 4.23
N ALA A 111 15.67 1.18 4.45
CA ALA A 111 16.54 0.07 4.83
C ALA A 111 17.60 -0.21 3.74
N ALA A 112 17.18 -0.28 2.48
CA ALA A 112 18.08 -0.48 1.35
C ALA A 112 19.15 0.63 1.31
N ARG A 113 18.74 1.89 1.47
CA ARG A 113 19.66 3.04 1.49
C ARG A 113 20.65 3.02 2.66
N GLU A 114 20.21 2.60 3.84
CA GLU A 114 21.03 2.61 5.06
C GLU A 114 21.99 1.40 5.14
N TYR A 115 21.55 0.21 4.72
CA TYR A 115 22.27 -1.05 4.95
C TYR A 115 22.71 -1.77 3.66
N GLY A 116 22.26 -1.36 2.48
CA GLY A 116 22.65 -1.94 1.19
C GLY A 116 22.49 -3.47 1.15
N ALA A 117 23.59 -4.18 0.88
CA ALA A 117 23.65 -5.65 0.84
C ALA A 117 23.29 -6.34 2.17
N GLY A 118 23.29 -5.58 3.27
CA GLY A 118 22.92 -6.04 4.60
C GLY A 118 21.42 -6.19 4.82
N VAL A 119 20.57 -5.92 3.84
CA VAL A 119 19.11 -6.04 3.99
C VAL A 119 18.60 -7.39 3.49
N VAL A 120 17.72 -8.02 4.26
CA VAL A 120 16.81 -9.06 3.77
C VAL A 120 15.40 -8.46 3.71
N GLY A 121 14.83 -8.32 2.52
CA GLY A 121 13.45 -7.89 2.30
C GLY A 121 12.54 -9.09 2.09
N VAL A 122 11.38 -9.11 2.76
CA VAL A 122 10.42 -10.21 2.69
C VAL A 122 9.02 -9.66 2.37
N VAL A 123 8.41 -10.12 1.28
CA VAL A 123 7.02 -9.77 0.93
C VAL A 123 6.12 -10.98 1.14
N LEU A 124 5.11 -10.81 2.00
CA LEU A 124 4.13 -11.85 2.34
C LEU A 124 2.77 -11.58 1.66
N SER A 125 1.78 -12.43 1.92
CA SER A 125 0.39 -12.27 1.47
C SER A 125 -0.16 -10.86 1.73
N GLY A 126 -0.86 -10.33 0.72
CA GLY A 126 -1.48 -9.01 0.74
C GLY A 126 -2.11 -8.61 -0.58
N ASP A 127 -2.94 -7.57 -0.53
CA ASP A 127 -3.53 -6.95 -1.71
C ASP A 127 -2.63 -5.90 -2.33
N LEU A 128 -2.92 -5.58 -3.60
CA LEU A 128 -2.22 -4.58 -4.39
C LEU A 128 -0.74 -4.92 -4.48
N ASP A 129 0.16 -3.98 -4.20
CA ASP A 129 1.58 -4.10 -4.55
C ASP A 129 2.53 -3.33 -3.61
N ASP A 130 2.08 -2.96 -2.41
CA ASP A 130 2.97 -2.34 -1.44
C ASP A 130 4.13 -3.28 -1.04
N GLY A 131 5.35 -2.74 -1.00
CA GLY A 131 6.58 -3.52 -0.82
C GLY A 131 7.23 -3.96 -2.14
N ALA A 132 6.55 -3.89 -3.29
CA ALA A 132 7.14 -4.26 -4.58
C ALA A 132 8.26 -3.29 -5.01
N ALA A 133 8.01 -1.98 -4.92
CA ALA A 133 9.00 -0.96 -5.24
C ALA A 133 10.15 -0.95 -4.20
N GLY A 134 9.81 -1.18 -2.94
CA GLY A 134 10.75 -1.37 -1.86
C GLY A 134 11.67 -2.56 -2.08
N LEU A 135 11.13 -3.71 -2.49
CA LEU A 135 11.91 -4.92 -2.76
C LEU A 135 12.83 -4.72 -3.96
N ALA A 136 12.36 -4.04 -5.00
CA ALA A 136 13.18 -3.63 -6.14
C ALA A 136 14.35 -2.75 -5.68
N ALA A 137 14.11 -1.78 -4.78
CA ALA A 137 15.16 -0.94 -4.21
C ALA A 137 16.18 -1.73 -3.37
N ILE A 138 15.75 -2.73 -2.61
CA ILE A 138 16.60 -3.65 -1.83
C ILE A 138 17.48 -4.47 -2.78
N ARG A 139 16.89 -5.10 -3.81
CA ARG A 139 17.63 -5.94 -4.77
C ARG A 139 18.56 -5.13 -5.67
N ALA A 140 18.19 -3.90 -6.02
CA ALA A 140 19.08 -2.97 -6.72
C ALA A 140 20.33 -2.58 -5.91
N ARG A 141 20.33 -2.85 -4.59
CA ARG A 141 21.36 -2.49 -3.60
C ARG A 141 22.10 -3.68 -3.02
N ASP A 142 22.11 -4.82 -3.71
CA ASP A 142 22.78 -6.02 -3.22
C ASP A 142 22.10 -6.73 -2.05
N GLY A 143 20.95 -6.24 -1.59
CA GLY A 143 20.12 -6.91 -0.60
C GLY A 143 19.48 -8.21 -1.12
N TYR A 144 18.95 -9.00 -0.19
CA TYR A 144 18.33 -10.30 -0.47
C TYR A 144 16.81 -10.19 -0.42
N GLY A 145 16.12 -10.60 -1.48
CA GLY A 145 14.68 -10.57 -1.59
C GLY A 145 14.04 -11.94 -1.43
N ILE A 146 13.09 -12.08 -0.52
CA ILE A 146 12.27 -13.27 -0.32
C ILE A 146 10.82 -12.90 -0.60
N VAL A 147 10.12 -13.74 -1.37
CA VAL A 147 8.68 -13.57 -1.59
C VAL A 147 7.98 -14.85 -1.15
N GLN A 148 6.88 -14.71 -0.40
CA GLN A 148 6.02 -15.85 -0.11
C GLN A 148 5.47 -16.42 -1.42
N ASP A 149 5.44 -17.75 -1.55
CA ASP A 149 4.85 -18.43 -2.69
C ASP A 149 3.40 -17.94 -2.94
N PRO A 150 3.14 -17.25 -4.07
CA PRO A 150 1.83 -16.70 -4.34
C PRO A 150 0.72 -17.74 -4.42
N ASP A 151 1.02 -19.00 -4.72
CA ASP A 151 0.01 -20.05 -4.92
C ASP A 151 -0.63 -20.55 -3.62
N GLU A 152 -0.04 -20.23 -2.46
CA GLU A 152 -0.63 -20.50 -1.14
C GLU A 152 -1.10 -19.24 -0.39
N CYS A 153 -0.97 -18.06 -1.00
CA CYS A 153 -1.38 -16.81 -0.39
C CYS A 153 -2.90 -16.66 -0.42
N GLU A 154 -3.49 -16.25 0.70
CA GLU A 154 -4.90 -15.82 0.74
C GLU A 154 -5.12 -14.60 -0.17
N ALA A 155 -4.16 -13.68 -0.19
CA ALA A 155 -4.13 -12.52 -1.09
C ALA A 155 -2.80 -12.53 -1.87
N PRO A 156 -2.79 -13.03 -3.12
CA PRO A 156 -1.55 -13.24 -3.88
C PRO A 156 -1.07 -12.00 -4.64
N SER A 157 -1.85 -10.91 -4.67
CA SER A 157 -1.54 -9.72 -5.49
C SER A 157 -0.19 -9.09 -5.11
N MET A 158 0.07 -8.90 -3.81
CA MET A 158 1.27 -8.23 -3.32
C MET A 158 2.54 -9.08 -3.58
N PRO A 159 2.57 -10.40 -3.27
CA PRO A 159 3.65 -11.30 -3.70
C PRO A 159 3.88 -11.31 -5.23
N ARG A 160 2.82 -11.43 -6.05
CA ARG A 160 2.94 -11.44 -7.51
C ARG A 160 3.54 -10.14 -8.04
N SER A 161 3.10 -9.01 -7.49
CA SER A 161 3.61 -7.69 -7.86
C SER A 161 5.08 -7.53 -7.49
N ALA A 162 5.49 -8.01 -6.31
CA ALA A 162 6.90 -8.01 -5.89
C ALA A 162 7.79 -8.85 -6.83
N LEU A 163 7.34 -10.04 -7.23
CA LEU A 163 8.04 -10.88 -8.21
C LEU A 163 8.12 -10.21 -9.59
N ALA A 164 7.04 -9.60 -10.06
CA ALA A 164 7.01 -8.92 -11.35
C ALA A 164 7.91 -7.67 -11.37
N ALA A 165 7.99 -6.95 -10.26
CA ALA A 165 8.79 -5.73 -10.15
C ALA A 165 10.28 -6.02 -9.95
N ALA A 166 10.63 -6.97 -9.09
CA ALA A 166 11.98 -7.15 -8.58
C ALA A 166 12.58 -8.55 -8.82
N GLY A 167 11.76 -9.54 -9.14
CA GLY A 167 12.10 -10.96 -8.94
C GLY A 167 12.27 -11.30 -7.45
N ALA A 168 12.90 -12.42 -7.15
CA ALA A 168 13.27 -12.81 -5.78
C ALA A 168 14.58 -13.63 -5.80
N ASP A 169 15.30 -13.66 -4.67
CA ASP A 169 16.39 -14.60 -4.46
C ASP A 169 15.87 -15.94 -3.93
N ALA A 170 14.69 -15.92 -3.30
CA ALA A 170 13.97 -17.11 -2.92
C ALA A 170 12.46 -16.86 -2.97
N VAL A 171 11.73 -17.83 -3.52
CA VAL A 171 10.29 -17.98 -3.32
C VAL A 171 10.10 -19.13 -2.34
N ALA A 172 9.37 -18.90 -1.26
CA ALA A 172 9.26 -19.86 -0.17
C ALA A 172 7.83 -20.00 0.33
N ARG A 173 7.45 -21.23 0.67
CA ARG A 173 6.17 -21.50 1.35
C ARG A 173 6.24 -21.05 2.81
N THR A 174 5.08 -20.89 3.43
CA THR A 174 4.90 -20.32 4.77
C THR A 174 5.71 -21.07 5.84
N ASP A 175 5.77 -22.39 5.75
CA ASP A 175 6.53 -23.27 6.63
C ASP A 175 8.05 -23.24 6.37
N GLU A 176 8.47 -22.83 5.18
CA GLU A 176 9.87 -22.71 4.78
C GLU A 176 10.45 -21.30 5.04
N LEU A 177 9.59 -20.29 5.17
CA LEU A 177 9.98 -18.89 5.39
C LEU A 177 10.99 -18.70 6.55
N PRO A 178 10.82 -19.30 7.75
CA PRO A 178 11.77 -19.11 8.85
C PRO A 178 13.19 -19.58 8.47
N ARG A 179 13.28 -20.77 7.87
CA ARG A 179 14.56 -21.35 7.45
C ARG A 179 15.20 -20.57 6.31
N THR A 180 14.39 -20.06 5.39
CA THR A 180 14.84 -19.25 4.25
C THR A 180 15.38 -17.90 4.72
N ILE A 181 14.68 -17.22 5.64
CA ILE A 181 15.16 -15.97 6.26
C ILE A 181 16.45 -16.23 7.02
N HIS A 182 16.53 -17.31 7.81
CA HIS A 182 17.75 -17.67 8.51
C HIS A 182 18.93 -17.86 7.54
N ALA A 183 18.76 -18.67 6.48
CA ALA A 183 19.80 -18.85 5.47
C ALA A 183 20.22 -17.52 4.81
N ALA A 184 19.25 -16.66 4.50
CA ALA A 184 19.53 -15.31 3.98
C ALA A 184 20.33 -14.47 5.00
N VAL A 185 19.98 -14.46 6.28
CA VAL A 185 20.74 -13.71 7.30
C VAL A 185 22.21 -14.15 7.34
N TYR A 186 22.49 -15.45 7.15
CA TYR A 186 23.85 -16.01 7.14
C TYR A 186 24.54 -16.01 5.76
N GLY A 187 24.00 -15.29 4.77
CA GLY A 187 24.68 -15.06 3.50
C GLY A 187 24.42 -16.09 2.42
N ALA A 188 23.21 -16.68 2.39
CA ALA A 188 22.77 -17.47 1.23
C ALA A 188 23.04 -16.72 -0.10
N PRO A 189 23.49 -17.44 -1.14
CA PRO A 189 23.74 -16.85 -2.45
C PRO A 189 22.42 -16.37 -3.05
N GLY A 190 22.42 -15.14 -3.58
CA GLY A 190 21.28 -14.62 -4.33
C GLY A 190 21.27 -15.09 -5.78
N GLU A 191 20.15 -14.88 -6.48
CA GLU A 191 20.07 -15.12 -7.92
C GLU A 191 20.83 -14.04 -8.70
N GLU A 192 21.41 -14.42 -9.86
CA GLU A 192 22.11 -13.49 -10.75
C GLU A 192 21.15 -12.40 -11.25
N ARG A 193 21.60 -11.14 -11.16
CA ARG A 193 20.74 -9.99 -11.45
C ARG A 193 21.03 -9.41 -12.83
N GLY A 194 19.96 -9.08 -13.56
CA GLY A 194 20.05 -8.16 -14.68
C GLY A 194 20.52 -6.78 -14.20
N LYS A 195 21.32 -6.08 -15.00
CA LYS A 195 21.75 -4.70 -14.69
C LYS A 195 20.52 -3.79 -14.61
N MET A 196 19.99 -3.54 -13.40
CA MET A 196 18.98 -2.50 -13.18
C MET A 196 19.62 -1.14 -13.38
N ALA A 197 19.00 -0.29 -14.21
CA ALA A 197 19.59 0.99 -14.59
C ALA A 197 19.39 2.04 -13.47
N GLU A 198 20.47 2.78 -13.23
CA GLU A 198 20.60 4.03 -12.48
C GLU A 198 19.88 4.20 -11.11
N PHE A 199 20.61 3.73 -10.10
CA PHE A 199 20.52 3.99 -8.65
C PHE A 199 20.18 5.43 -8.18
N ARG A 200 20.35 6.45 -9.03
CA ARG A 200 20.25 7.87 -8.66
C ARG A 200 18.81 8.35 -8.42
N ALA A 201 17.83 7.82 -9.15
CA ALA A 201 16.43 8.22 -9.00
C ALA A 201 15.81 7.74 -7.67
N LEU A 202 16.18 6.52 -7.23
CA LEU A 202 15.74 5.92 -5.96
C LEU A 202 16.20 6.72 -4.72
N ASP A 203 17.41 7.28 -4.76
CA ASP A 203 17.95 8.10 -3.65
C ASP A 203 17.24 9.45 -3.53
N ALA A 204 16.86 10.06 -4.65
CA ALA A 204 16.11 11.31 -4.65
C ALA A 204 14.69 11.09 -4.11
N GLU A 205 14.08 9.97 -4.46
CA GLU A 205 12.73 9.65 -4.00
C GLU A 205 12.67 9.28 -2.51
N ALA A 206 13.64 8.51 -2.01
CA ALA A 206 13.75 8.21 -0.58
C ALA A 206 13.85 9.52 0.26
N ARG A 207 14.58 10.53 -0.24
CA ARG A 207 14.67 11.84 0.41
C ARG A 207 13.34 12.60 0.47
N ILE A 208 12.48 12.42 -0.53
CA ILE A 208 11.14 13.04 -0.58
C ILE A 208 10.22 12.40 0.45
N ALA A 209 10.21 11.06 0.52
CA ALA A 209 9.46 10.32 1.52
C ALA A 209 9.89 10.70 2.96
N GLU A 210 11.18 11.01 3.16
CA GLU A 210 11.76 11.38 4.45
C GLU A 210 11.41 12.80 4.94
N ASN A 211 11.50 13.81 4.06
CA ASN A 211 11.44 15.21 4.49
C ASN A 211 10.03 15.79 4.47
N GLY A 212 9.07 15.12 3.82
CA GLY A 212 7.67 15.54 3.72
C GLY A 212 7.42 16.80 2.88
N LEU A 213 8.45 17.61 2.64
CA LEU A 213 8.39 18.77 1.74
C LEU A 213 8.62 18.31 0.31
N VAL A 214 7.56 18.34 -0.49
CA VAL A 214 7.61 17.99 -1.91
C VAL A 214 7.35 19.26 -2.72
N THR A 215 8.37 19.78 -3.41
CA THR A 215 8.18 20.93 -4.30
C THR A 215 7.99 20.44 -5.74
N PRO A 216 7.21 21.16 -6.58
CA PRO A 216 7.06 20.81 -7.98
C PRO A 216 8.39 20.70 -8.73
N GLU A 217 9.37 21.56 -8.44
CA GLU A 217 10.67 21.55 -9.10
C GLU A 217 11.46 20.28 -8.79
N LEU A 218 11.33 19.76 -7.56
CA LEU A 218 11.96 18.50 -7.17
C LEU A 218 11.31 17.31 -7.86
N LEU A 219 9.99 17.34 -8.04
CA LEU A 219 9.26 16.30 -8.77
C LEU A 219 9.55 16.33 -10.27
N ASP A 220 9.63 17.52 -10.88
CA ASP A 220 10.00 17.69 -12.29
C ASP A 220 11.42 17.15 -12.59
N ALA A 221 12.30 17.07 -11.58
CA ALA A 221 13.64 16.50 -11.71
C ALA A 221 13.70 14.97 -11.69
N ILE A 222 12.65 14.29 -11.21
CA ILE A 222 12.62 12.82 -11.02
C ILE A 222 11.39 12.16 -11.64
N GLY A 223 10.54 12.93 -12.32
CA GLY A 223 9.25 12.50 -12.83
C GLY A 223 8.71 13.44 -13.90
N GLU A 224 7.75 12.94 -14.68
CA GLU A 224 7.02 13.70 -15.69
C GLU A 224 5.59 13.97 -15.23
N ARG A 225 5.10 15.19 -15.45
CA ARG A 225 3.71 15.55 -15.12
C ARG A 225 2.73 14.68 -15.92
N SER A 226 1.76 14.11 -15.21
CA SER A 226 0.66 13.33 -15.77
C SER A 226 -0.59 14.19 -15.91
N ALA A 227 -1.51 13.77 -16.80
CA ALA A 227 -2.86 14.33 -16.89
C ALA A 227 -3.78 13.81 -15.77
N LEU A 228 -3.31 12.86 -14.96
CA LEU A 228 -4.08 12.28 -13.85
C LEU A 228 -4.06 13.17 -12.60
N THR A 229 -5.09 13.03 -11.77
CA THR A 229 -5.23 13.77 -10.50
C THR A 229 -5.14 12.84 -9.31
N CYS A 230 -4.43 13.28 -8.28
CA CYS A 230 -4.23 12.55 -7.05
C CYS A 230 -5.59 12.21 -6.40
N PRO A 231 -5.91 10.93 -6.19
CA PRO A 231 -7.16 10.54 -5.55
C PRO A 231 -7.36 11.07 -4.14
N SER A 232 -6.27 11.32 -3.41
CA SER A 232 -6.34 11.74 -2.01
C SER A 232 -6.38 13.25 -1.80
N CYS A 233 -5.89 14.05 -2.75
CA CYS A 233 -5.81 15.52 -2.59
C CYS A 233 -6.20 16.35 -3.81
N ASN A 234 -6.61 15.70 -4.91
CA ASN A 234 -6.97 16.33 -6.18
C ASN A 234 -5.86 17.17 -6.83
N GLY A 235 -4.62 17.05 -6.36
CA GLY A 235 -3.44 17.68 -6.95
C GLY A 235 -2.94 16.98 -8.22
N VAL A 236 -2.05 17.62 -8.96
CA VAL A 236 -1.36 17.02 -10.12
C VAL A 236 -0.52 15.81 -9.69
N LEU A 237 -0.49 14.77 -10.51
CA LEU A 237 0.41 13.63 -10.36
C LEU A 237 1.61 13.73 -11.29
N TRP A 238 2.76 13.28 -10.80
CA TRP A 238 3.97 13.04 -11.58
C TRP A 238 4.16 11.54 -11.71
N ARG A 239 4.39 11.07 -12.93
CA ARG A 239 4.86 9.72 -13.23
C ARG A 239 6.36 9.67 -12.97
N MET A 240 6.78 8.79 -12.08
CA MET A 240 8.20 8.65 -11.73
C MET A 240 8.97 8.08 -12.92
N LEU A 241 10.20 8.56 -13.13
CA LEU A 241 11.07 8.13 -14.23
C LEU A 241 11.90 6.88 -13.91
N ASP A 242 11.89 6.40 -12.67
CA ASP A 242 12.72 5.28 -12.28
C ASP A 242 12.19 3.92 -12.79
N ASP A 243 13.13 2.98 -12.92
CA ASP A 243 12.87 1.64 -13.41
C ASP A 243 11.82 0.92 -12.55
N ARG A 244 11.08 0.03 -13.21
CA ARG A 244 9.90 -0.71 -12.74
C ARG A 244 9.85 -0.99 -11.22
N PRO A 245 8.68 -0.82 -10.58
CA PRO A 245 7.36 -0.69 -11.21
C PRO A 245 6.97 0.76 -11.55
N LEU A 246 5.95 0.93 -12.39
CA LEU A 246 5.39 2.23 -12.76
C LEU A 246 4.73 2.88 -11.54
N ARG A 247 5.14 4.10 -11.19
CA ARG A 247 4.71 4.78 -9.97
C ARG A 247 4.40 6.24 -10.21
N TYR A 248 3.61 6.81 -9.31
CA TYR A 248 3.11 8.17 -9.34
C TYR A 248 3.28 8.84 -7.99
N ARG A 249 3.55 10.14 -8.00
CA ARG A 249 3.61 10.97 -6.78
C ARG A 249 2.94 12.31 -6.99
N CYS A 250 2.22 12.80 -6.00
CA CYS A 250 1.64 14.15 -6.02
C CYS A 250 2.52 15.17 -5.28
N HIS A 251 2.28 16.46 -5.53
CA HIS A 251 2.97 17.57 -4.88
C HIS A 251 2.73 17.66 -3.35
N THR A 252 1.74 16.95 -2.80
CA THR A 252 1.54 16.87 -1.34
C THR A 252 2.20 15.65 -0.70
N GLY A 253 2.89 14.82 -1.50
CA GLY A 253 3.65 13.66 -1.04
C GLY A 253 2.93 12.31 -1.07
N HIS A 254 1.65 12.22 -1.45
CA HIS A 254 1.03 10.91 -1.70
C HIS A 254 1.74 10.21 -2.85
N ALA A 255 1.96 8.90 -2.71
CA ALA A 255 2.53 8.06 -3.76
C ALA A 255 1.62 6.88 -4.04
N PHE A 256 1.60 6.46 -5.30
CA PHE A 256 0.77 5.37 -5.79
C PHE A 256 1.57 4.54 -6.78
N SER A 257 1.49 3.24 -6.66
CA SER A 257 1.78 2.33 -7.76
C SER A 257 0.73 2.42 -8.87
N SER A 258 0.99 1.79 -10.02
CA SER A 258 -0.01 1.66 -11.07
C SER A 258 -1.27 0.91 -10.62
N LEU A 259 -1.13 -0.17 -9.83
CA LEU A 259 -2.28 -0.95 -9.37
C LEU A 259 -3.13 -0.17 -8.36
N SER A 260 -2.51 0.44 -7.35
CA SER A 260 -3.24 1.25 -6.37
C SER A 260 -3.91 2.46 -7.01
N LEU A 261 -3.27 3.11 -7.98
CA LEU A 261 -3.87 4.24 -8.68
C LEU A 261 -5.07 3.79 -9.54
N ASP A 262 -4.97 2.67 -10.24
CA ASP A 262 -6.06 2.12 -11.05
C ASP A 262 -7.28 1.75 -10.18
N ASP A 263 -7.04 1.05 -9.06
CA ASP A 263 -8.06 0.73 -8.06
C ASP A 263 -8.79 1.99 -7.56
N ALA A 264 -8.04 3.06 -7.31
CA ALA A 264 -8.63 4.32 -6.88
C ALA A 264 -9.38 5.07 -7.97
N GLU A 265 -8.94 5.00 -9.23
CA GLU A 265 -9.71 5.56 -10.35
C GLU A 265 -11.01 4.77 -10.57
N ALA A 266 -10.98 3.44 -10.41
CA ALA A 266 -12.17 2.59 -10.42
C ALA A 266 -13.14 2.97 -9.30
N GLN A 267 -12.65 3.11 -8.06
CA GLN A 267 -13.48 3.51 -6.92
C GLN A 267 -14.06 4.91 -7.10
N LYS A 268 -13.28 5.87 -7.62
CA LYS A 268 -13.78 7.22 -7.93
C LYS A 268 -14.92 7.19 -8.94
N ALA A 269 -14.79 6.38 -9.99
CA ALA A 269 -15.84 6.25 -11.00
C ALA A 269 -17.12 5.69 -10.37
N GLU A 270 -17.00 4.68 -9.51
CA GLU A 270 -18.13 4.12 -8.77
C GLU A 270 -18.78 5.15 -7.82
N ASP A 271 -17.97 5.85 -7.02
CA ASP A 271 -18.43 6.88 -6.09
C ASP A 271 -19.15 8.03 -6.81
N ALA A 272 -18.68 8.42 -7.99
CA ALA A 272 -19.33 9.43 -8.82
C ALA A 272 -20.70 8.97 -9.32
N ILE A 273 -20.85 7.70 -9.72
CA ILE A 273 -22.12 7.13 -10.14
C ILE A 273 -23.10 7.09 -8.95
N TRP A 274 -22.66 6.62 -7.78
CA TRP A 274 -23.49 6.63 -6.57
C TRP A 274 -23.85 8.04 -6.11
N GLY A 275 -22.94 9.00 -6.25
CA GLY A 275 -23.21 10.41 -6.01
C GLY A 275 -24.31 10.96 -6.91
N ALA A 276 -24.28 10.62 -8.21
CA ALA A 276 -25.33 10.99 -9.16
C ALA A 276 -26.67 10.33 -8.80
N ILE A 277 -26.69 9.03 -8.48
CA ILE A 277 -27.91 8.31 -8.06
C ILE A 277 -28.51 8.98 -6.82
N ARG A 278 -27.68 9.30 -5.82
CA ARG A 278 -28.13 9.97 -4.59
C ARG A 278 -28.76 11.32 -4.90
N ALA A 279 -28.11 12.15 -5.72
CA ALA A 279 -28.63 13.46 -6.11
C ALA A 279 -29.98 13.36 -6.84
N VAL A 280 -30.17 12.36 -7.70
CA VAL A 280 -31.44 12.12 -8.40
C VAL A 280 -32.54 11.65 -7.43
N HIS A 281 -32.21 10.75 -6.50
CA HIS A 281 -33.16 10.31 -5.48
C HIS A 281 -33.60 11.47 -4.57
N GLU A 282 -32.67 12.34 -4.17
CA GLU A 282 -32.97 13.54 -3.38
C GLU A 282 -33.91 14.50 -4.15
N ARG A 283 -33.69 14.68 -5.46
CA ARG A 283 -34.61 15.45 -6.32
C ARG A 283 -36.02 14.85 -6.39
N MET A 284 -36.14 13.52 -6.43
CA MET A 284 -37.45 12.83 -6.41
C MET A 284 -38.17 13.03 -5.08
N ILE A 285 -37.44 12.87 -3.96
CA ILE A 285 -37.99 13.08 -2.62
C ILE A 285 -38.52 14.52 -2.50
N PHE A 286 -37.71 15.51 -2.91
CA PHE A 286 -38.11 16.91 -2.86
C PHE A 286 -39.32 17.23 -3.78
N ALA A 287 -39.38 16.62 -4.98
CA ALA A 287 -40.53 16.78 -5.86
C ALA A 287 -41.81 16.20 -5.25
N ARG A 288 -41.72 15.03 -4.59
CA ARG A 288 -42.86 14.40 -3.89
C ARG A 288 -43.36 15.27 -2.73
N GLU A 289 -42.46 15.82 -1.92
CA GLU A 289 -42.83 16.74 -0.83
C GLU A 289 -43.57 17.98 -1.34
N ARG A 290 -43.08 18.60 -2.42
CA ARG A 290 -43.75 19.75 -3.05
C ARG A 290 -45.08 19.38 -3.69
N GLN A 291 -45.18 18.20 -4.29
CA GLN A 291 -46.43 17.70 -4.84
C GLN A 291 -47.49 17.53 -3.74
N GLU A 292 -47.12 16.95 -2.59
CA GLU A 292 -48.01 16.82 -1.45
C GLU A 292 -48.45 18.17 -0.90
N TRP A 293 -47.53 19.13 -0.82
CA TRP A 293 -47.87 20.51 -0.44
C TRP A 293 -48.86 21.15 -1.41
N ALA A 294 -48.63 21.05 -2.72
CA ALA A 294 -49.53 21.57 -3.74
C ALA A 294 -50.93 20.94 -3.68
N ARG A 295 -51.02 19.63 -3.36
CA ARG A 295 -52.30 18.96 -3.11
C ARG A 295 -53.03 19.56 -1.91
N ARG A 296 -52.32 19.90 -0.83
CA ARG A 296 -52.92 20.53 0.37
C ARG A 296 -53.41 21.95 0.12
N THR A 297 -52.71 22.73 -0.70
CA THR A 297 -53.07 24.11 -1.03
C THR A 297 -54.07 24.24 -2.19
N GLY A 298 -54.39 23.14 -2.87
CA GLY A 298 -55.33 23.10 -3.98
C GLY A 298 -54.77 23.62 -5.32
N ASN A 299 -53.44 23.68 -5.47
CA ASN A 299 -52.81 24.10 -6.72
C ASN A 299 -52.58 22.92 -7.68
N ALA A 300 -53.55 22.66 -8.56
CA ALA A 300 -53.49 21.54 -9.50
C ALA A 300 -52.36 21.65 -10.54
N GLU A 301 -51.96 22.86 -10.91
CA GLU A 301 -50.87 23.09 -11.86
C GLU A 301 -49.53 22.64 -11.27
N ASP A 302 -49.25 23.04 -10.03
CA ASP A 302 -48.04 22.63 -9.31
C ASP A 302 -47.99 21.11 -9.11
N VAL A 303 -49.13 20.45 -8.86
CA VAL A 303 -49.19 18.98 -8.74
C VAL A 303 -48.73 18.30 -10.03
N ALA A 304 -49.16 18.80 -11.19
CA ALA A 304 -48.77 18.25 -12.49
C ALA A 304 -47.29 18.52 -12.80
N ILE A 305 -46.78 19.71 -12.46
CA ILE A 305 -45.36 20.06 -12.62
C ILE A 305 -44.47 19.13 -11.79
N GLU A 306 -44.82 18.90 -10.52
CA GLU A 306 -44.03 18.01 -9.67
C GLU A 306 -44.16 16.54 -10.09
N GLN A 307 -45.30 16.11 -10.64
CA GLN A 307 -45.42 14.75 -11.22
C GLN A 307 -44.46 14.57 -12.40
N ALA A 308 -44.42 15.52 -13.33
CA ALA A 308 -43.51 15.44 -14.47
C ALA A 308 -42.04 15.39 -14.03
N ARG A 309 -41.67 16.12 -12.97
CA ARG A 309 -40.34 16.06 -12.35
C ARG A 309 -40.05 14.69 -11.77
N ILE A 310 -41.01 14.05 -11.09
CA ILE A 310 -40.84 12.69 -10.55
C ILE A 310 -40.58 11.72 -11.71
N ASP A 311 -41.43 11.74 -12.75
CA ASP A 311 -41.32 10.84 -13.91
C ASP A 311 -40.00 11.03 -14.69
N GLU A 312 -39.48 12.26 -14.75
CA GLU A 312 -38.16 12.55 -15.33
C GLU A 312 -37.02 11.95 -14.50
N ASN A 313 -37.04 12.17 -13.18
CA ASN A 313 -35.97 11.67 -12.31
C ASN A 313 -36.02 10.14 -12.16
N GLU A 314 -37.20 9.49 -12.23
CA GLU A 314 -37.33 8.03 -12.26
C GLU A 314 -36.63 7.42 -13.48
N ARG A 315 -36.83 8.01 -14.66
CA ARG A 315 -36.13 7.61 -15.90
C ARG A 315 -34.61 7.80 -15.78
N LEU A 316 -34.17 8.93 -15.21
CA LEU A 316 -32.73 9.18 -15.02
C LEU A 316 -32.11 8.19 -14.02
N ALA A 317 -32.80 7.86 -12.93
CA ALA A 317 -32.34 6.88 -11.95
C ALA A 317 -32.23 5.46 -12.53
N GLU A 318 -33.09 5.09 -13.49
CA GLU A 318 -32.99 3.82 -14.21
C GLU A 318 -31.73 3.75 -15.09
N VAL A 319 -31.45 4.81 -15.86
CA VAL A 319 -30.23 4.91 -16.66
C VAL A 319 -28.97 4.80 -15.79
N LEU A 320 -28.93 5.52 -14.66
CA LEU A 320 -27.78 5.49 -13.75
C LEU A 320 -27.58 4.11 -13.10
N ARG A 321 -28.67 3.41 -12.73
CA ARG A 321 -28.58 2.04 -12.18
C ARG A 321 -28.05 1.03 -13.20
N ASN A 322 -28.45 1.15 -14.46
CA ASN A 322 -27.94 0.29 -15.52
C ASN A 322 -26.43 0.51 -15.75
N ALA A 323 -25.93 1.74 -15.56
CA ALA A 323 -24.50 2.03 -15.65
C ALA A 323 -23.67 1.31 -14.56
N VAL A 324 -24.20 1.16 -13.34
CA VAL A 324 -23.54 0.41 -12.24
C VAL A 324 -23.36 -1.07 -12.59
N GLY A 325 -24.36 -1.69 -13.24
CA GLY A 325 -24.29 -3.10 -13.64
C GLY A 325 -23.19 -3.39 -14.67
N ALA A 326 -22.82 -2.40 -15.49
CA ALA A 326 -21.76 -2.54 -16.49
C ALA A 326 -20.35 -2.39 -15.89
N THR A 327 -20.19 -1.61 -14.81
CA THR A 327 -18.89 -1.41 -14.15
C THR A 327 -18.50 -2.55 -13.22
N MET A 328 -19.47 -3.26 -12.63
CA MET A 328 -19.23 -4.39 -11.71
C MET A 328 -18.70 -5.66 -12.40
N HIS A 329 -18.97 -5.86 -13.69
CA HIS A 329 -18.58 -7.06 -14.44
C HIS A 329 -17.21 -6.95 -15.15
N ALA A 330 -16.48 -5.85 -15.00
CA ALA A 330 -15.18 -5.67 -15.63
C ALA A 330 -14.00 -6.24 -14.83
N GLY A 331 -14.22 -6.73 -13.61
CA GLY A 331 -13.17 -7.15 -12.66
C GLY A 331 -13.06 -8.65 -12.37
N GLU A 332 -13.92 -9.51 -12.91
CA GLU A 332 -13.79 -10.97 -12.77
C GLU A 332 -13.18 -11.55 -14.06
N PRO A 333 -11.96 -12.12 -14.00
CA PRO A 333 -11.42 -12.86 -15.14
C PRO A 333 -12.21 -14.17 -15.32
N GLU A 334 -12.59 -14.48 -16.57
CA GLU A 334 -13.03 -15.82 -17.01
C GLU A 334 -11.93 -16.88 -16.78
#